data_AF-Q3TKB4-F1
#
_entry.id   AF-Q3TKB4-F1
#
_cell.length_a   1.000
_cell.length_b   1.000
_cell.length_c   1.000
_cell.angle_alpha   90.00
_cell.angle_beta   90.00
_cell.angle_gamma   90.00
#
_symmetry.space_group_name_H-M   'P 1'
#
loop_
_entity.id
_entity.type
_entity.pdbx_description
1 polymer ?
#
loop_
_entity_poly.entity_id
_entity_poly.type
_entity_poly.pdbx_seq_one_letter_code
_entity_poly.pdbx_strand_id
1 'polypeptide(L)'
;MMYQEPARWSYTFQTLSFMSRLKVQLEPIPGRLLQAEKSVRVFERSVYSDRYIFAKNLFENGSLSDIEWHIYQDWHSFLLQEFANRLLLHGFIYLQASPQEKESSRLLKCPDEKHERQGRGLYGETLPEG
;
A
#
# COMPACT_ATOMS: atom_id res chain seq x y z
N MET A 1 -0.03 9.04 -12.47
CA MET A 1 1.39 9.23 -12.08
C MET A 1 2.20 7.95 -12.32
N MET A 2 2.08 6.88 -11.52
CA MET A 2 2.78 5.61 -11.82
C MET A 2 2.27 4.92 -13.10
N TYR A 3 0.95 4.78 -13.24
CA TYR A 3 0.33 4.19 -14.44
C TYR A 3 0.45 5.05 -15.71
N GLN A 4 0.93 6.30 -15.59
CA GLN A 4 1.14 7.19 -16.74
C GLN A 4 2.55 7.03 -17.32
N GLU A 5 3.56 6.92 -16.45
CA GLU A 5 4.96 6.72 -16.86
C GLU A 5 5.62 5.65 -15.98
N PRO A 6 5.31 4.35 -16.21
CA PRO A 6 5.76 3.29 -15.34
C PRO A 6 7.28 3.14 -15.35
N ALA A 7 7.95 3.31 -16.49
CA ALA A 7 9.41 3.26 -16.57
C ALA A 7 10.11 4.33 -15.70
N ARG A 8 9.46 5.46 -15.43
CA ARG A 8 10.04 6.56 -14.63
C ARG A 8 9.72 6.42 -13.15
N TRP A 9 8.52 5.95 -12.82
CA TRP A 9 7.99 6.01 -11.45
C TRP A 9 7.91 4.65 -10.75
N SER A 10 8.13 3.54 -11.45
CA SER A 10 8.03 2.19 -10.86
C SER A 10 8.98 2.02 -9.69
N TYR A 11 10.26 2.35 -9.86
CA TYR A 11 11.24 2.20 -8.78
C TYR A 11 10.88 3.03 -7.55
N THR A 12 10.57 4.31 -7.75
CA THR A 12 10.19 5.24 -6.69
C THR A 12 8.93 4.76 -5.96
N PHE A 13 7.92 4.32 -6.71
CA PHE A 13 6.66 3.84 -6.15
C PHE A 13 6.84 2.55 -5.36
N GLN A 14 7.61 1.58 -5.88
CA GLN A 14 7.88 0.32 -5.19
C GLN A 14 8.68 0.56 -3.90
N THR A 15 9.68 1.43 -3.95
CA THR A 15 10.48 1.80 -2.78
C THR A 15 9.61 2.47 -1.70
N LEU A 16 8.76 3.43 -2.08
CA LEU A 16 7.87 4.11 -1.14
C LEU A 16 6.82 3.18 -0.54
N SER A 17 6.25 2.29 -1.36
CA SER A 17 5.23 1.32 -0.94
C SER A 17 5.83 0.33 0.06
N PHE A 18 6.99 -0.23 -0.26
CA PHE A 18 7.72 -1.13 0.61
C PHE A 18 8.11 -0.46 1.94
N MET A 19 8.66 0.76 1.89
CA MET A 19 9.08 1.48 3.11
C MET A 19 7.89 1.82 4.01
N SER A 20 6.77 2.25 3.44
CA SER A 20 5.55 2.53 4.20
C SER A 20 5.03 1.26 4.88
N ARG A 21 5.01 0.13 4.17
CA ARG A 21 4.55 -1.15 4.72
C ARG A 21 5.48 -1.67 5.81
N LEU A 22 6.79 -1.55 5.59
CA LEU A 22 7.81 -1.90 6.57
C LEU A 22 7.62 -1.09 7.86
N LYS A 23 7.41 0.22 7.77
CA LYS A 23 7.14 1.08 8.94
C LYS A 23 5.92 0.60 9.71
N VAL A 24 4.80 0.37 9.05
CA VAL A 24 3.55 -0.11 9.68
C VAL A 24 3.74 -1.48 10.34
N GLN A 25 4.52 -2.38 9.73
CA GLN A 25 4.81 -3.69 10.34
C GLN A 25 5.71 -3.57 11.57
N LEU A 26 6.64 -2.61 11.56
CA LEU A 26 7.55 -2.33 12.67
C LEU A 26 6.91 -1.52 13.81
N GLU A 27 5.73 -0.94 13.60
CA GLU A 27 5.03 -0.20 14.64
C GLU A 27 4.66 -1.11 15.83
N PRO A 28 4.84 -0.61 17.07
CA PRO A 28 4.55 -1.37 18.27
C PRO A 28 3.09 -1.85 18.28
N ILE A 29 2.86 -3.00 18.91
CA ILE A 29 1.52 -3.55 19.05
C ILE A 29 0.66 -2.56 19.85
N PRO A 30 -0.43 -2.00 19.27
CA PRO A 30 -1.26 -1.05 20.00
C PRO A 30 -1.82 -1.70 21.27
N GLY A 31 -1.85 -0.96 22.37
CA GLY A 31 -2.11 -1.50 23.72
C GLY A 31 -3.40 -2.34 23.84
N ARG A 32 -4.42 -2.06 23.03
CA ARG A 32 -5.65 -2.86 22.94
C ARG A 32 -5.43 -4.33 22.56
N LEU A 33 -4.41 -4.62 21.74
CA LEU A 33 -4.04 -5.97 21.34
C LEU A 33 -3.16 -6.64 22.40
N LEU A 34 -2.37 -5.88 23.16
CA LEU A 34 -1.56 -6.41 24.26
C LEU A 34 -2.41 -6.95 25.42
N GLN A 35 -3.65 -6.48 25.57
CA GLN A 35 -4.59 -6.95 26.60
C GLN A 35 -5.36 -8.22 26.21
N ALA A 36 -5.27 -8.67 24.96
CA ALA A 36 -5.92 -9.89 24.50
C ALA A 36 -4.96 -11.09 24.58
N GLU A 37 -5.36 -12.17 25.27
CA GLU A 37 -4.57 -13.41 25.41
C GLU A 37 -4.15 -14.02 24.05
N LYS A 38 -4.90 -13.74 22.98
CA LYS A 38 -4.62 -14.18 21.60
C LYS A 38 -4.77 -13.02 20.63
N SER A 39 -3.81 -12.11 20.65
CA SER A 39 -3.79 -10.98 19.73
C SER A 39 -3.37 -11.40 18.32
N VAL A 40 -4.19 -11.07 17.33
CA VAL A 40 -3.90 -11.31 15.91
C VAL A 40 -3.82 -9.95 15.22
N ARG A 41 -2.70 -9.71 14.54
CA ARG A 41 -2.51 -8.53 13.68
C ARG A 41 -2.56 -8.98 12.23
N VAL A 42 -3.50 -8.44 11.48
CA VAL A 42 -3.66 -8.70 10.05
C VAL A 42 -3.15 -7.48 9.28
N PHE A 43 -2.36 -7.74 8.24
CA PHE A 43 -1.88 -6.72 7.32
C PHE A 43 -2.45 -6.95 5.93
N GLU A 44 -2.82 -5.86 5.25
CA GLU A 44 -3.14 -5.92 3.83
C GLU A 44 -1.83 -5.99 3.04
N ARG A 45 -1.58 -7.15 2.42
CA ARG A 45 -0.32 -7.51 1.75
C ARG A 45 0.86 -7.61 2.73
N SER A 46 1.99 -8.09 2.22
CA SER A 46 3.25 -8.24 2.96
C SER A 46 4.41 -7.62 2.18
N VAL A 47 5.50 -7.35 2.89
CA VAL A 47 6.79 -6.98 2.27
C VAL A 47 7.23 -8.00 1.22
N TYR A 48 6.95 -9.29 1.43
CA TYR A 48 7.22 -10.35 0.46
C TYR A 48 6.43 -10.18 -0.84
N SER A 49 5.14 -9.84 -0.76
CA SER A 49 4.33 -9.62 -1.97
C SER A 49 4.80 -8.40 -2.76
N ASP A 50 5.34 -7.37 -2.11
CA ASP A 50 5.87 -6.19 -2.81
C ASP A 50 7.06 -6.58 -3.71
N ARG A 51 8.01 -7.40 -3.22
CA ARG A 51 9.14 -7.89 -4.04
C ARG A 51 8.74 -8.95 -5.07
N TYR A 52 8.13 -10.04 -4.62
CA TYR A 52 7.97 -11.24 -5.44
C TYR A 52 6.81 -11.17 -6.43
N ILE A 53 5.83 -10.28 -6.19
CA ILE A 53 4.70 -10.09 -7.09
C ILE A 53 4.86 -8.78 -7.86
N PHE A 54 4.87 -7.63 -7.18
CA PHE A 54 4.80 -6.34 -7.86
C PHE A 54 6.13 -5.92 -8.49
N ALA A 55 7.22 -5.88 -7.71
CA ALA A 55 8.51 -5.45 -8.24
C ALA A 55 9.05 -6.43 -9.28
N LYS A 56 8.91 -7.75 -9.05
CA LYS A 56 9.25 -8.77 -10.05
C LYS A 56 8.45 -8.60 -11.35
N ASN A 57 7.14 -8.36 -11.27
CA ASN A 57 6.32 -8.13 -12.45
C ASN A 57 6.71 -6.84 -13.21
N LEU A 58 7.07 -5.77 -12.48
CA LEU A 58 7.55 -4.52 -13.07
C LEU A 58 8.92 -4.64 -13.72
N PHE A 59 9.76 -5.55 -13.23
CA PHE A 59 11.01 -5.90 -13.90
C PHE A 59 10.73 -6.71 -15.18
N GLU A 60 9.90 -7.75 -15.08
CA GLU A 60 9.55 -8.61 -16.22
C GLU A 60 8.80 -7.86 -17.33
N ASN A 61 8.07 -6.80 -17.01
CA ASN A 61 7.37 -5.97 -17.99
C ASN A 61 8.21 -4.81 -18.55
N GLY A 62 9.48 -4.68 -18.13
CA GLY A 62 10.41 -3.65 -18.59
C GLY A 62 10.23 -2.26 -17.96
N SER A 63 9.42 -2.13 -16.90
CA SER A 63 9.24 -0.86 -16.19
C SER A 63 10.31 -0.58 -15.14
N LEU A 64 11.10 -1.58 -14.76
CA LEU A 64 12.31 -1.42 -13.93
C LEU A 64 13.53 -1.79 -14.77
N SER A 65 14.54 -0.93 -14.76
CA SER A 65 15.85 -1.27 -15.33
C SER A 65 16.57 -2.34 -14.50
N ASP A 66 17.55 -3.01 -15.10
CA ASP A 66 18.39 -4.02 -14.41
C ASP A 66 19.06 -3.44 -13.16
N ILE A 67 19.52 -2.19 -13.23
CA ILE A 67 20.16 -1.48 -12.12
C ILE A 67 19.15 -1.22 -11.00
N GLU A 68 17.98 -0.67 -11.32
CA GLU A 68 16.93 -0.40 -10.34
C GLU A 68 16.44 -1.69 -9.66
N TRP A 69 16.30 -2.77 -10.44
CA TRP A 69 15.93 -4.08 -9.91
C TRP A 69 17.00 -4.62 -8.96
N HIS A 70 18.27 -4.54 -9.33
CA HIS A 70 19.37 -4.99 -8.46
C HIS A 70 19.43 -4.20 -7.15
N ILE A 71 19.37 -2.86 -7.23
CA ILE A 71 19.36 -1.97 -6.05
C ILE A 71 18.14 -2.29 -5.16
N TYR A 72 16.95 -2.43 -5.75
CA TYR A 72 15.74 -2.75 -4.98
C TYR A 72 15.87 -4.08 -4.23
N GLN A 73 16.42 -5.11 -4.88
CA GLN A 73 16.62 -6.42 -4.26
C GLN A 73 17.62 -6.38 -3.11
N ASP A 74 18.72 -5.64 -3.25
CA ASP A 74 19.73 -5.49 -2.21
C ASP A 74 19.15 -4.78 -0.98
N TRP A 75 18.50 -3.63 -1.18
CA TRP A 75 17.83 -2.90 -0.10
C TRP A 75 16.78 -3.74 0.60
N HIS A 76 15.95 -4.45 -0.17
CA HIS A 76 14.91 -5.30 0.39
C HIS A 76 15.49 -6.45 1.20
N SER A 77 16.56 -7.10 0.72
CA SER A 77 17.21 -8.22 1.42
C SER A 77 17.87 -7.75 2.71
N PHE A 78 18.59 -6.62 2.65
CA PHE A 78 19.23 -6.00 3.81
C PHE A 78 18.20 -5.66 4.90
N LEU A 79 17.12 -4.95 4.54
CA LEU A 79 16.12 -4.53 5.51
C LEU A 79 15.32 -5.70 6.09
N LEU A 80 15.04 -6.73 5.29
CA LEU A 80 14.44 -7.95 5.82
C LEU A 80 15.34 -8.67 6.81
N GLN A 81 16.65 -8.71 6.56
CA GLN A 81 17.61 -9.35 7.45
C GLN A 81 17.71 -8.58 8.77
N GLU A 82 17.86 -7.25 8.73
CA GLU A 82 17.93 -6.40 9.92
C GLU A 82 16.66 -6.46 10.78
N PHE A 83 15.51 -6.64 10.14
CA PHE A 83 14.21 -6.64 10.82
C PHE A 83 13.54 -8.01 10.92
N ALA A 84 14.25 -9.10 10.61
CA ALA A 84 13.71 -10.46 10.55
C ALA A 84 12.95 -10.84 11.83
N ASN A 85 13.52 -10.54 13.00
CA ASN A 85 12.92 -10.85 14.30
C ASN A 85 11.61 -10.09 14.57
N ARG A 86 11.41 -8.92 13.96
CA ARG A 86 10.21 -8.09 14.13
C ARG A 86 9.18 -8.30 13.03
N LEU A 87 9.57 -8.89 11.91
CA LEU A 87 8.75 -9.13 10.73
C LEU A 87 8.26 -10.57 10.59
N LEU A 88 8.38 -11.38 11.65
CA LEU A 88 7.89 -12.76 11.68
C LEU A 88 6.38 -12.80 11.37
N LEU A 89 6.06 -13.39 10.22
CA LEU A 89 4.69 -13.67 9.82
C LEU A 89 4.35 -15.12 10.18
N HIS A 90 3.24 -15.30 10.90
CA HIS A 90 2.75 -16.62 11.30
C HIS A 90 2.03 -17.36 10.16
N GLY A 91 1.57 -16.65 9.13
CA GLY A 91 0.88 -17.26 7.99
C GLY A 91 0.39 -16.24 6.97
N PHE A 92 -0.05 -16.74 5.82
CA PHE A 92 -0.63 -15.95 4.73
C PHE A 92 -2.07 -16.38 4.48
N ILE A 93 -2.94 -15.40 4.28
CA ILE A 93 -4.32 -15.62 3.81
C ILE A 93 -4.34 -15.27 2.32
N TYR A 94 -4.44 -16.28 1.46
CA TYR A 94 -4.50 -16.08 0.01
C TYR A 94 -5.94 -16.00 -0.48
N LEU A 95 -6.37 -14.78 -0.83
CA LEU A 95 -7.70 -14.55 -1.42
C LEU A 95 -7.62 -14.74 -2.94
N GLN A 96 -7.85 -15.97 -3.40
CA GLN A 96 -7.89 -16.30 -4.81
C GLN A 96 -9.20 -15.79 -5.44
N ALA A 97 -9.08 -15.10 -6.58
CA ALA A 97 -10.22 -14.66 -7.38
C ALA A 97 -9.80 -14.62 -8.85
N SER A 98 -10.71 -15.00 -9.75
CA SER A 98 -10.39 -15.08 -11.18
C SER A 98 -10.17 -13.68 -11.77
N PRO A 99 -9.27 -13.52 -12.77
CA PRO A 99 -9.05 -12.23 -13.41
C PRO A 99 -10.30 -11.66 -14.09
N GLN A 100 -11.12 -12.53 -14.70
CA GLN A 100 -12.35 -12.12 -15.41
C GLN A 100 -13.38 -11.44 -14.49
N GLU A 101 -13.43 -11.82 -13.21
CA GLU A 101 -14.35 -11.23 -12.22
C GLU A 101 -13.89 -9.86 -11.71
N LYS A 102 -12.58 -9.53 -11.79
CA LYS A 102 -12.01 -8.28 -11.26
C LYS A 102 -12.17 -7.09 -12.21
N GLU A 103 -12.04 -7.32 -13.51
CA GLU A 103 -12.18 -6.32 -14.58
C GLU A 103 -13.61 -5.74 -14.59
N SER A 104 -14.61 -6.61 -14.46
CA SER A 104 -16.03 -6.28 -14.66
C SER A 104 -16.76 -5.73 -13.41
N SER A 105 -16.30 -6.05 -12.20
CA SER A 105 -17.11 -5.81 -10.98
C SER A 105 -16.50 -4.96 -9.88
N ARG A 106 -15.16 -4.78 -9.84
CA ARG A 106 -14.48 -4.12 -8.70
C ARG A 106 -13.66 -2.89 -9.06
N LEU A 107 -12.99 -2.86 -10.21
CA LEU A 107 -12.21 -1.69 -10.63
C LEU A 107 -13.11 -0.46 -10.91
N LEU A 108 -14.35 -0.68 -11.36
CA LEU A 108 -15.36 0.38 -11.54
C LEU A 108 -16.11 0.79 -10.25
N LYS A 109 -15.87 0.14 -9.10
CA LYS A 109 -16.59 0.41 -7.84
C LYS A 109 -15.78 1.19 -6.80
N CYS A 110 -14.62 1.74 -7.15
CA CYS A 110 -14.08 2.84 -6.37
C CYS A 110 -14.95 4.07 -6.65
N PRO A 111 -15.71 4.61 -5.68
CA PRO A 111 -16.31 5.92 -5.86
C PRO A 111 -15.16 6.91 -6.04
N ASP A 112 -15.14 7.62 -7.17
CA ASP A 112 -14.40 8.87 -7.25
C ASP A 112 -14.75 9.70 -6.00
N GLU A 113 -13.75 10.08 -5.20
CA GLU A 113 -13.89 11.09 -4.16
C GLU A 113 -14.16 12.46 -4.82
N LYS A 114 -15.35 12.61 -5.38
CA LYS A 114 -15.92 13.88 -5.84
C LYS A 114 -17.12 14.23 -4.96
N HIS A 115 -16.89 14.35 -3.66
CA HIS A 115 -17.83 14.97 -2.74
C HIS A 115 -17.09 15.78 -1.65
N GLU A 116 -16.33 16.78 -2.08
CA GLU A 116 -15.87 17.84 -1.14
C GLU A 116 -15.82 19.23 -1.78
N ARG A 117 -16.83 19.57 -2.61
CA ARG A 117 -17.13 20.97 -2.98
C ARG A 117 -18.63 21.21 -3.14
N GLN A 118 -19.42 20.88 -2.12
CA GLN A 118 -20.77 21.45 -1.97
C GLN A 118 -21.14 21.44 -0.48
N GLY A 119 -20.75 22.50 0.20
CA GLY A 119 -20.93 22.63 1.65
C GLY A 119 -20.33 23.90 2.23
N ARG A 120 -20.40 25.03 1.53
CA ARG A 120 -20.28 26.37 2.13
C ARG A 120 -21.23 27.33 1.43
N GLY A 121 -22.48 27.20 1.83
CA GLY A 121 -23.55 28.13 1.50
C GLY A 121 -24.67 27.75 2.44
N LEU A 122 -24.84 28.56 3.50
CA LEU A 122 -25.96 28.64 4.45
C LEU A 122 -25.42 28.97 5.85
N TYR A 123 -24.98 30.22 6.03
CA TYR A 123 -25.33 31.00 7.21
C TYR A 123 -25.63 32.40 6.70
N GLY A 124 -26.92 32.69 6.54
CA GLY A 124 -27.41 34.06 6.45
C GLY A 124 -27.39 34.64 7.85
N GLU A 125 -26.60 35.67 8.06
CA GLU A 125 -26.82 36.63 9.13
C GLU A 125 -27.20 37.95 8.47
N THR A 126 -28.47 38.28 8.67
CA THR A 126 -29.08 39.57 8.40
C THR A 126 -28.46 40.63 9.31
N LEU A 127 -27.78 41.62 8.74
CA LEU A 127 -27.49 42.89 9.40
C LEU A 127 -28.67 43.85 9.16
N PRO A 128 -29.22 44.51 10.19
CA PRO A 128 -30.21 45.55 10.01
C PRO A 128 -29.52 46.88 9.65
N GLU A 129 -29.97 47.52 8.58
CA GLU A 129 -29.76 48.95 8.38
C GLU A 129 -30.81 49.74 9.19
N GLY A 130 -30.37 50.74 9.94
CA GLY A 130 -31.21 51.62 10.77
C GLY A 130 -30.43 52.32 11.87
#